data_AF-A0AAW2D8A3-F1
#
_entry.id   AF-A0AAW2D8A3-F1
#
_cell.length_a   1.000
_cell.length_b   1.000
_cell.length_c   1.000
_cell.angle_alpha   90.00
_cell.angle_beta   90.00
_cell.angle_gamma   90.00
#
_symmetry.space_group_name_H-M   'P 1'
#
loop_
_entity.id
_entity.type
_entity.pdbx_description
1 polymer ?
#
loop_
_entity_poly.entity_id
_entity_poly.type
_entity_poly.pdbx_seq_one_letter_code
_entity_poly.pdbx_strand_id
1 'polypeptide(L)'
;MESDDSLISNMAEQMKGIFDKYWDCYSVVLACAIVLDPRYKLDYVDFIFKKIEPIEHIVEMKVASIETTLYKLFSEYECPKLMATTNVSSCVGSSCYTSSAVDDLDDDEDKEDDMKMLMKLANLSYNLQV
;
A
#
# COMPACT_ATOMS: atom_id res chain seq x y z
N MET A 1 -19.99 28.55 26.73
CA MET A 1 -18.65 28.36 26.15
C MET A 1 -18.84 27.36 25.03
N GLU A 2 -19.15 27.86 23.84
CA GLU A 2 -19.01 27.08 22.62
C GLU A 2 -17.54 27.25 22.21
N SER A 3 -16.84 26.13 22.05
CA SER A 3 -15.40 26.11 21.76
C SER A 3 -15.14 26.18 20.26
N ASP A 4 -13.96 26.68 19.88
CA ASP A 4 -13.43 26.68 18.51
C ASP A 4 -13.15 25.26 17.95
N ASP A 5 -13.62 24.22 18.65
CA ASP A 5 -13.44 22.81 18.32
C ASP A 5 -14.13 22.41 17.00
N SER A 6 -15.03 23.23 16.44
CA SER A 6 -15.69 22.93 15.16
C SER A 6 -14.70 22.79 14.00
N LEU A 7 -13.66 23.63 13.95
CA LEU A 7 -12.60 23.55 12.97
C LEU A 7 -11.71 22.31 13.20
N ILE A 8 -11.37 22.03 14.46
CA ILE A 8 -10.53 20.89 14.84
C ILE A 8 -11.27 19.57 14.59
N SER A 9 -12.56 19.51 14.91
CA SER A 9 -13.44 18.36 14.65
C SER A 9 -13.58 18.07 13.16
N ASN A 10 -13.79 19.10 12.32
CA ASN A 10 -13.86 18.94 10.87
C ASN A 10 -12.52 18.43 10.30
N MET A 11 -11.38 18.96 10.77
CA MET A 11 -10.06 18.43 10.38
C MET A 11 -9.86 16.98 10.85
N ALA A 12 -10.28 16.63 12.07
CA ALA A 12 -10.19 15.28 12.60
C ALA A 12 -11.07 14.28 11.83
N GLU A 13 -12.28 14.69 11.41
CA GLU A 13 -13.19 13.89 10.59
C GLU A 13 -12.60 13.62 9.19
N GLN A 14 -12.02 14.63 8.54
CA GLN A 14 -11.32 14.46 7.26
C GLN A 14 -10.10 13.53 7.37
N MET A 15 -9.29 13.70 8.42
CA MET A 15 -8.16 12.81 8.72
C MET A 15 -8.61 11.37 9.01
N LYS A 16 -9.74 11.19 9.73
CA LYS A 16 -10.35 9.88 9.97
C LYS A 16 -10.81 9.23 8.66
N GLY A 17 -11.42 9.96 7.74
CA GLY A 17 -11.81 9.42 6.43
C GLY A 17 -10.63 8.88 5.61
N ILE A 18 -9.49 9.57 5.64
CA ILE A 18 -8.24 9.11 5.01
C ILE A 18 -7.67 7.90 5.75
N PHE A 19 -7.69 7.90 7.08
CA PHE A 19 -7.25 6.77 7.90
C PHE A 19 -8.07 5.51 7.60
N ASP A 20 -9.40 5.59 7.70
CA ASP A 20 -10.32 4.47 7.47
C ASP A 20 -10.16 3.88 6.07
N LYS A 21 -9.97 4.71 5.03
CA LYS A 21 -9.76 4.28 3.63
C LYS A 21 -8.55 3.34 3.48
N TYR A 22 -7.48 3.57 4.25
CA TYR A 22 -6.24 2.81 4.14
C TYR A 22 -6.05 1.79 5.27
N TRP A 23 -6.80 1.92 6.37
CA TRP A 23 -6.63 1.10 7.57
C TRP A 23 -6.64 -0.39 7.28
N ASP A 24 -7.59 -0.90 6.49
CA ASP A 24 -7.68 -2.33 6.23
C ASP A 24 -6.47 -2.89 5.47
N CYS A 25 -6.00 -2.21 4.43
CA CYS A 25 -4.84 -2.65 3.64
C CYS A 25 -3.54 -2.58 4.45
N TYR A 26 -3.34 -1.50 5.22
CA TYR A 26 -2.11 -1.32 6.00
C TYR A 26 -2.14 -2.06 7.35
N SER A 27 -3.30 -2.51 7.84
CA SER A 27 -3.43 -3.24 9.12
C SER A 27 -2.50 -4.44 9.23
N VAL A 28 -2.31 -5.18 8.11
CA VAL A 28 -1.39 -6.33 8.06
C VAL A 28 0.07 -5.88 8.17
N VAL A 29 0.47 -4.86 7.41
CA VAL A 29 1.87 -4.35 7.41
C VAL A 29 2.23 -3.75 8.77
N LEU A 30 1.31 -2.98 9.37
CA LEU A 30 1.48 -2.40 10.71
C LEU A 30 1.58 -3.49 11.79
N ALA A 31 0.74 -4.53 11.70
CA ALA A 31 0.81 -5.67 12.61
C ALA A 31 2.13 -6.46 12.46
N CYS A 32 2.59 -6.70 11.23
CA CYS A 32 3.91 -7.29 10.98
C CYS A 32 5.03 -6.46 11.62
N ALA A 33 5.01 -5.12 11.47
CA ALA A 33 5.99 -4.23 12.08
C ALA A 33 5.95 -4.29 13.63
N ILE A 34 4.78 -4.47 14.24
CA ILE A 34 4.63 -4.68 15.69
C ILE A 34 5.25 -6.02 16.11
N VAL A 35 4.98 -7.12 15.39
CA VAL A 35 5.52 -8.47 15.74
C VAL A 35 7.04 -8.55 15.53
N LEU A 36 7.59 -7.78 14.58
CA LEU A 36 9.03 -7.72 14.33
C LEU A 36 9.79 -6.83 15.34
N ASP A 37 9.10 -6.02 16.15
CA ASP A 37 9.70 -5.35 17.30
C ASP A 37 9.88 -6.36 18.45
N PRO A 38 11.12 -6.58 18.95
CA PRO A 38 11.40 -7.61 19.97
C PRO A 38 10.61 -7.50 21.29
N ARG A 39 9.91 -6.38 21.51
CA ARG A 39 9.10 -6.12 22.71
C ARG A 39 7.69 -6.73 22.63
N TYR A 40 7.20 -7.06 21.44
CA TYR A 40 5.85 -7.54 21.22
C TYR A 40 5.84 -8.93 20.57
N LYS A 41 4.67 -9.58 20.59
CA LYS A 41 4.43 -10.92 20.03
C LYS A 41 3.13 -10.94 19.24
N LEU A 42 2.90 -11.99 18.47
CA LEU A 42 1.65 -12.19 17.72
C LEU A 42 0.42 -12.19 18.66
N ASP A 43 0.56 -12.73 19.88
CA ASP A 43 -0.47 -12.66 20.95
C ASP A 43 -0.92 -11.22 21.28
N TYR A 44 -0.02 -10.25 21.20
CA TYR A 44 -0.32 -8.84 21.47
C TYR A 44 -1.13 -8.21 20.32
N VAL A 45 -0.90 -8.67 19.10
CA VAL A 45 -1.67 -8.26 17.92
C VAL A 45 -3.09 -8.82 17.97
N ASP A 46 -3.25 -10.10 18.31
CA ASP A 46 -4.57 -10.71 18.58
C ASP A 46 -5.35 -9.93 19.65
N PHE A 47 -4.71 -9.60 20.78
CA PHE A 47 -5.32 -8.79 21.83
C PHE A 47 -5.77 -7.40 21.35
N ILE A 48 -4.98 -6.72 20.50
CA ILE A 48 -5.36 -5.43 19.91
C ILE A 48 -6.56 -5.58 18.98
N PHE A 49 -6.55 -6.56 18.08
CA PHE A 49 -7.67 -6.74 17.14
C PHE A 49 -8.96 -7.11 17.87
N LYS A 50 -8.93 -7.99 18.88
CA LYS A 50 -10.09 -8.31 19.75
C LYS A 50 -10.67 -7.11 20.50
N LYS A 51 -9.92 -6.01 20.62
CA LYS A 51 -10.38 -4.76 21.26
C LYS A 51 -10.99 -3.77 20.27
N ILE A 52 -10.63 -3.84 18.99
CA ILE A 52 -11.06 -2.89 17.95
C ILE A 52 -12.21 -3.48 17.12
N GLU A 53 -12.13 -4.77 16.79
CA GLU A 53 -13.09 -5.50 15.97
C GLU A 53 -14.00 -6.37 16.85
N PRO A 54 -15.32 -6.12 16.88
CA PRO A 54 -16.26 -6.90 17.70
C PRO A 54 -16.54 -8.31 17.15
N ILE A 55 -16.19 -8.61 15.89
CA ILE A 55 -16.46 -9.90 15.26
C ILE A 55 -15.23 -10.81 15.35
N GLU A 56 -15.27 -11.77 16.27
CA GLU A 56 -14.15 -12.69 16.57
C GLU A 56 -13.59 -13.41 15.32
N HIS A 57 -14.46 -13.90 14.43
CA HIS A 57 -14.05 -14.55 13.17
C HIS A 57 -13.24 -13.61 12.24
N ILE A 58 -13.53 -12.30 12.22
CA ILE A 58 -12.76 -11.33 11.43
C ILE A 58 -11.36 -11.15 12.06
N VAL A 59 -11.27 -11.14 13.38
CA VAL A 59 -9.98 -11.10 14.09
C VAL A 59 -9.15 -12.34 13.79
N GLU A 60 -9.72 -13.54 13.89
CA GLU A 60 -9.03 -14.80 13.56
C GLU A 60 -8.49 -14.79 12.12
N MET A 61 -9.29 -14.35 11.14
CA MET A 61 -8.85 -14.22 9.75
C MET A 61 -7.72 -13.19 9.58
N LYS A 62 -7.79 -12.03 10.26
CA LYS A 62 -6.74 -11.00 10.22
C LYS A 62 -5.44 -11.52 10.82
N VAL A 63 -5.50 -12.15 11.99
CA VAL A 63 -4.33 -12.71 12.70
C VAL A 63 -3.66 -13.82 11.88
N ALA A 64 -4.45 -14.73 11.30
CA ALA A 64 -3.93 -15.79 10.41
C ALA A 64 -3.28 -15.23 9.13
N SER A 65 -3.82 -14.13 8.57
CA SER A 65 -3.22 -13.43 7.42
C SER A 65 -1.86 -12.80 7.78
N ILE A 66 -1.73 -12.22 8.97
CA ILE A 66 -0.48 -11.64 9.49
C ILE A 66 0.56 -12.74 9.73
N GLU A 67 0.19 -13.82 10.39
CA GLU A 67 1.05 -14.99 10.60
C GLU A 67 1.57 -15.57 9.26
N THR A 68 0.67 -15.78 8.30
CA THR A 68 1.01 -16.25 6.95
C THR A 68 1.98 -15.30 6.24
N THR A 69 1.77 -13.98 6.38
CA THR A 69 2.64 -12.94 5.79
C THR A 69 4.03 -12.96 6.41
N LEU A 70 4.14 -13.13 7.73
CA LEU A 70 5.41 -13.24 8.44
C LEU A 70 6.19 -14.51 8.05
N TYR A 71 5.54 -15.68 7.98
CA TYR A 71 6.20 -16.90 7.51
C TYR A 71 6.65 -16.80 6.05
N LYS A 72 5.85 -16.18 5.18
CA LYS A 72 6.24 -15.94 3.78
C LYS A 72 7.48 -15.04 3.68
N LEU A 73 7.51 -13.94 4.43
CA LEU A 73 8.65 -13.02 4.50
C LEU A 73 9.92 -13.73 5.00
N PHE A 74 9.79 -14.55 6.04
CA PHE A 74 10.88 -15.33 6.60
C PHE A 74 11.40 -16.39 5.61
N SER A 75 10.51 -17.14 4.95
CA SER A 75 10.85 -18.14 3.94
C SER A 75 11.61 -17.56 2.74
N GLU A 76 11.24 -16.36 2.29
CA GLU A 76 11.94 -15.64 1.21
C GLU A 76 13.31 -15.10 1.65
N TYR A 77 13.52 -14.88 2.95
CA TYR A 77 14.82 -14.50 3.50
C TYR A 77 15.76 -15.71 3.71
N GLU A 78 15.24 -16.84 4.21
CA GLU A 78 16.00 -18.08 4.40
C GLU A 78 16.45 -18.73 3.09
N CYS A 79 15.66 -18.57 2.03
CA CYS A 79 16.02 -19.01 0.68
C CYS A 79 16.26 -17.78 -0.20
N PRO A 80 17.46 -17.16 -0.16
CA PRO A 80 17.86 -16.20 -1.17
C PRO A 80 17.68 -16.86 -2.52
N LYS A 81 16.74 -16.34 -3.32
CA LYS A 81 16.65 -16.67 -4.74
C LYS A 81 18.00 -16.30 -5.34
N LEU A 82 18.88 -17.28 -5.49
CA LEU A 82 20.08 -17.20 -6.31
C LEU A 82 19.58 -16.72 -7.67
N MET A 83 19.76 -15.42 -7.93
CA MET A 83 19.41 -14.84 -9.21
C MET A 83 20.20 -15.66 -10.22
N ALA A 84 19.48 -16.42 -11.04
CA ALA A 84 20.08 -17.26 -12.04
C ALA A 84 20.64 -16.33 -13.13
N THR A 85 21.84 -15.81 -12.88
CA THR A 85 22.66 -15.12 -13.86
C THR A 85 23.09 -16.15 -14.88
N THR A 86 22.19 -16.47 -15.81
CA THR A 86 22.49 -17.26 -16.99
C THR A 86 23.44 -16.43 -17.84
N ASN A 87 24.73 -16.66 -17.67
CA ASN A 87 25.77 -16.06 -18.48
C ASN A 87 25.47 -16.34 -19.95
N VAL A 88 25.08 -15.29 -20.69
CA VAL A 88 24.77 -15.39 -22.11
C VAL A 88 26.09 -15.57 -22.87
N SER A 89 26.44 -16.81 -23.20
CA SER A 89 27.46 -17.13 -24.19
C SER A 89 26.77 -17.54 -25.48
N SER A 90 26.93 -16.71 -26.51
CA SER A 90 26.17 -16.73 -27.75
C SER A 90 26.77 -17.64 -28.84
N CYS A 91 25.93 -18.39 -29.57
CA CYS A 91 26.05 -18.53 -31.04
C CYS A 91 24.84 -19.25 -31.71
N VAL A 92 24.13 -18.50 -32.56
CA VAL A 92 23.50 -18.85 -33.87
C VAL A 92 22.67 -20.17 -34.00
N GLY A 93 21.40 -20.17 -34.47
CA GLY A 93 20.49 -19.06 -34.82
C GLY A 93 19.28 -19.50 -35.68
N SER A 94 18.14 -18.79 -35.54
CA SER A 94 16.95 -18.74 -36.44
C SER A 94 16.10 -20.03 -36.60
N SER A 95 14.76 -20.05 -36.73
CA SER A 95 13.70 -19.02 -36.75
C SER A 95 12.30 -19.71 -36.70
N CYS A 96 11.16 -19.09 -36.41
CA CYS A 96 10.80 -17.89 -35.62
C CYS A 96 9.25 -17.77 -35.51
N TYR A 97 8.71 -17.24 -34.40
CA TYR A 97 7.45 -16.47 -34.41
C TYR A 97 7.46 -15.38 -33.32
N THR A 98 6.88 -14.23 -33.63
CA THR A 98 7.02 -12.98 -32.87
C THR A 98 5.67 -12.48 -32.33
N SER A 99 5.55 -12.42 -31.00
CA SER A 99 4.75 -11.46 -30.23
C SER A 99 5.34 -11.53 -28.81
N SER A 100 6.07 -10.56 -28.26
CA SER A 100 5.89 -9.09 -28.18
C SER A 100 4.74 -8.68 -27.27
N ALA A 101 5.05 -7.69 -26.42
CA ALA A 101 4.19 -6.92 -25.51
C ALA A 101 3.72 -7.65 -24.21
N VAL A 102 3.51 -6.96 -23.08
CA VAL A 102 4.16 -5.78 -22.42
C VAL A 102 3.78 -5.86 -20.91
N ASP A 103 4.38 -5.03 -20.05
CA ASP A 103 3.79 -4.73 -18.74
C ASP A 103 2.51 -3.90 -18.92
N ASP A 104 1.34 -4.46 -18.61
CA ASP A 104 0.08 -3.73 -18.54
C ASP A 104 -0.28 -3.41 -17.07
N LEU A 105 0.04 -2.18 -16.66
CA LEU A 105 -0.40 -1.54 -15.42
C LEU A 105 -1.56 -0.58 -15.72
N ASP A 106 -2.76 -1.13 -15.87
CA ASP A 106 -3.99 -0.35 -16.05
C ASP A 106 -4.62 0.02 -14.69
N ASP A 107 -4.24 1.18 -14.15
CA ASP A 107 -5.09 1.99 -13.25
C ASP A 107 -4.48 3.40 -13.08
N ASP A 108 -4.56 4.26 -14.10
CA ASP A 108 -4.13 5.66 -13.98
C ASP A 108 -4.77 6.67 -14.98
N GLU A 109 -6.08 6.59 -15.20
CA GLU A 109 -6.81 7.46 -16.15
C GLU A 109 -7.37 8.78 -15.57
N ASP A 110 -6.97 9.18 -14.35
CA ASP A 110 -7.43 10.45 -13.72
C ASP A 110 -6.32 11.53 -13.58
N LYS A 111 -5.02 11.18 -13.64
CA LYS A 111 -3.94 12.14 -13.36
C LYS A 111 -3.70 13.20 -14.44
N GLU A 112 -4.04 12.91 -15.70
CA GLU A 112 -3.76 13.83 -16.80
C GLU A 112 -4.67 15.06 -16.79
N ASP A 113 -5.92 14.91 -16.35
CA ASP A 113 -6.88 16.01 -16.29
C ASP A 113 -6.63 16.96 -15.11
N ASP A 114 -6.17 16.43 -13.96
CA ASP A 114 -5.63 17.25 -12.86
C ASP A 114 -4.41 18.08 -13.33
N MET A 115 -3.50 17.48 -14.09
CA MET A 115 -2.33 18.18 -14.63
C MET A 115 -2.73 19.28 -15.63
N LYS A 116 -3.72 19.02 -16.50
CA LYS A 116 -4.29 20.03 -17.40
C LYS A 116 -5.03 21.14 -16.65
N MET A 117 -5.72 20.83 -15.54
CA MET A 117 -6.40 21.81 -14.71
C MET A 117 -5.41 22.76 -14.03
N LEU A 118 -4.31 22.23 -13.49
CA LEU A 118 -3.22 23.04 -12.92
C LEU A 118 -2.56 23.94 -13.98
N MET A 119 -2.30 23.44 -15.19
CA MET A 119 -1.78 24.26 -16.29
C MET A 119 -2.75 25.37 -16.74
N LYS A 120 -4.07 25.12 -16.72
CA LYS A 120 -5.09 26.15 -17.01
C LYS A 120 -5.13 27.23 -15.93
N LEU A 121 -5.06 26.88 -14.64
CA LEU A 121 -5.04 27.84 -13.54
C LEU A 121 -3.78 28.72 -13.55
N ALA A 122 -2.61 28.13 -13.83
CA ALA A 122 -1.36 28.88 -13.98
C ALA A 122 -1.44 29.91 -15.13
N ASN A 123 -1.97 29.51 -16.29
CA ASN A 123 -2.21 30.44 -17.40
C ASN A 123 -3.24 31.53 -17.06
N LEU A 124 -4.34 31.18 -16.37
CA LEU A 124 -5.36 32.16 -16.02
C LEU A 124 -4.82 33.21 -15.03
N SER A 125 -3.99 32.81 -14.07
CA SER A 125 -3.31 33.73 -13.15
C SER A 125 -2.34 34.66 -13.88
N TYR A 126 -1.57 34.15 -14.84
CA TYR A 126 -0.63 34.95 -15.63
C TYR A 126 -1.32 36.02 -16.48
N ASN A 127 -2.47 35.68 -17.09
CA ASN A 127 -3.26 36.59 -17.92
C ASN A 127 -4.14 37.57 -17.13
N LEU A 128 -4.17 37.50 -15.78
CA LEU A 128 -4.84 38.48 -14.91
C LEU A 128 -3.89 39.54 -14.34
N GLN A 129 -2.58 39.46 -14.65
CA GLN A 129 -1.54 40.39 -14.19
C GLN A 129 -0.91 41.21 -15.34
N VAL A 130 -1.61 41.29 -16.47
CA VAL A 130 -1.34 42.19 -17.62
C VAL A 130 -2.63 42.94 -17.95
#